data_AF-A0AAD4WGP2-F1
#
_entry.id   AF-A0AAD4WGP2-F1
#
_cell.length_a   1.000
_cell.length_b   1.000
_cell.length_c   1.000
_cell.angle_alpha   90.00
_cell.angle_beta   90.00
_cell.angle_gamma   90.00
#
_symmetry.space_group_name_H-M   'P 1'
#
loop_
_entity.id
_entity.type
_entity.pdbx_description
1 polymer ?
#
loop_
_entity_poly.entity_id
_entity_poly.type
_entity_poly.pdbx_seq_one_letter_code
_entity_poly.pdbx_strand_id
1 'polypeptide(L)'
;MAEVTDITFRIDGTLIASSDYQILGQATNWLSFEGVTGVFIIGGALDAKGTPLWACKLAGSTDCPNGGATSLSFTNSKNININGLMSLNSQMFHIVINGCQDVRIQGVKVNAAGNSPNTDGIHVQLSTNVAIFNTSIKTGDDRVSIGPGTKEVWIEQITCGPGHGISIGSLAKDLEEEGVQNVTVKNAIFKGTQNGLRIKSWARPSNGFAEGVQFLDVLMFNVQNPIKLLPTQHQLSRSGVRCENQ
;
A
#
# COMPACT_ATOMS: atom_id res chain seq x y z
N MET A 1 28.75 -6.60 -21.03
CA MET A 1 27.97 -6.15 -19.88
C MET A 1 27.12 -5.01 -20.38
N ALA A 2 25.80 -5.15 -20.43
CA ALA A 2 24.93 -4.04 -20.82
C ALA A 2 24.96 -3.00 -19.70
N GLU A 3 25.27 -1.75 -20.03
CA GLU A 3 25.10 -0.64 -19.09
C GLU A 3 23.62 -0.57 -18.71
N VAL A 4 23.29 -0.85 -17.45
CA VAL A 4 21.96 -0.55 -16.92
C VAL A 4 21.93 0.96 -16.75
N THR A 5 21.31 1.66 -17.68
CA THR A 5 21.07 3.10 -17.55
C THR A 5 19.89 3.30 -16.59
N ASP A 6 20.16 3.94 -15.46
CA ASP A 6 19.12 4.33 -14.51
C ASP A 6 18.07 5.24 -15.19
N ILE A 7 16.79 4.96 -14.96
CA ILE A 7 15.66 5.76 -15.42
C ILE A 7 15.33 6.78 -14.33
N THR A 8 15.57 8.06 -14.58
CA THR A 8 15.15 9.14 -13.68
C THR A 8 13.87 9.80 -14.19
N PHE A 9 12.80 9.71 -13.42
CA PHE A 9 11.54 10.40 -13.65
C PHE A 9 11.38 11.52 -12.62
N ARG A 10 11.82 12.73 -13.00
CA ARG A 10 11.74 13.92 -12.17
C ARG A 10 10.47 14.71 -12.48
N ILE A 11 9.70 15.03 -11.45
CA ILE A 11 8.46 15.80 -11.57
C ILE A 11 8.64 17.11 -10.78
N ASP A 12 8.72 18.23 -11.49
CA ASP A 12 8.86 19.55 -10.86
C ASP A 12 7.50 20.26 -10.65
N GLY A 13 6.39 19.62 -11.06
CA GLY A 13 5.04 20.17 -10.96
C GLY A 13 3.99 19.12 -10.59
N THR A 14 2.76 19.32 -11.07
CA THR A 14 1.66 18.36 -10.89
C THR A 14 1.26 17.79 -12.25
N LEU A 15 1.36 16.47 -12.41
CA LEU A 15 0.69 15.76 -13.49
C LEU A 15 -0.76 15.58 -13.09
N ILE A 16 -1.68 16.00 -13.95
CA ILE A 16 -3.13 15.99 -13.69
C ILE A 16 -3.79 15.06 -14.69
N ALA A 17 -4.51 14.05 -14.21
CA ALA A 17 -5.31 13.16 -15.05
C ALA A 17 -6.55 13.90 -15.61
N SER A 18 -7.20 13.28 -16.60
CA SER A 18 -8.46 13.78 -17.12
C SER A 18 -9.51 13.94 -16.01
N SER A 19 -10.29 15.02 -16.08
CA SER A 19 -11.46 15.21 -15.22
C SER A 19 -12.59 14.24 -15.56
N ASP A 20 -12.59 13.69 -16.78
CA ASP A 20 -13.48 12.60 -17.16
C ASP A 20 -12.94 11.28 -16.60
N TYR A 21 -13.57 10.83 -15.53
CA TYR A 21 -13.16 9.62 -14.84
C TYR A 21 -13.39 8.35 -15.67
N GLN A 22 -14.21 8.40 -16.73
CA GLN A 22 -14.43 7.24 -17.61
C GLN A 22 -13.19 6.91 -18.42
N ILE A 23 -12.36 7.90 -18.76
CA ILE A 23 -11.13 7.68 -19.54
C ILE A 23 -10.12 6.86 -18.73
N LEU A 24 -9.83 7.30 -17.51
CA LEU A 24 -8.84 6.64 -16.67
C LEU A 24 -9.44 5.43 -15.92
N GLY A 25 -10.75 5.44 -15.62
CA GLY A 25 -11.39 4.40 -14.82
C GLY A 25 -11.49 3.03 -15.50
N GLN A 26 -11.28 2.97 -16.81
CA GLN A 26 -11.19 1.72 -17.58
C GLN A 26 -9.78 1.13 -17.60
N ALA A 27 -8.76 1.90 -17.19
CA ALA A 27 -7.38 1.44 -17.14
C ALA A 27 -7.05 0.79 -15.79
N THR A 28 -6.10 -0.14 -15.79
CA THR A 28 -5.56 -0.74 -14.56
C THR A 28 -4.63 0.22 -13.82
N ASN A 29 -3.77 0.90 -14.56
CA ASN A 29 -2.75 1.82 -14.03
C ASN A 29 -2.75 3.11 -14.84
N TRP A 30 -2.41 4.23 -14.19
CA TRP A 30 -2.15 5.49 -14.88
C TRP A 30 -0.70 5.57 -15.33
N LEU A 31 0.24 5.35 -14.41
CA LEU A 31 1.67 5.23 -14.70
C LEU A 31 2.16 3.84 -14.27
N SER A 32 2.80 3.11 -15.17
CA SER A 32 3.38 1.80 -14.86
C SER A 32 4.84 1.67 -15.32
N PHE A 33 5.60 0.92 -14.54
CA PHE A 33 6.97 0.49 -14.81
C PHE A 33 7.03 -1.03 -14.67
N GLU A 34 7.39 -1.72 -15.75
CA GLU A 34 7.26 -3.17 -15.84
C GLU A 34 8.56 -3.80 -16.33
N GLY A 35 9.13 -4.73 -15.57
CA GLY A 35 10.36 -5.44 -15.95
C GLY A 35 11.62 -4.57 -15.96
N VAL A 36 11.62 -3.43 -15.27
CA VAL A 36 12.72 -2.45 -15.30
C VAL A 36 13.63 -2.56 -14.08
N THR A 37 14.87 -2.09 -14.22
CA THR A 37 15.83 -1.99 -13.12
C THR A 37 16.37 -0.56 -13.03
N GLY A 38 16.46 0.00 -11.82
CA GLY A 38 17.05 1.33 -11.60
C GLY A 38 16.11 2.47 -11.93
N VAL A 39 14.94 2.55 -11.28
CA VAL A 39 14.00 3.66 -11.47
C VAL A 39 14.01 4.62 -10.28
N PHE A 40 14.21 5.90 -10.56
CA PHE A 40 14.20 6.99 -9.58
C PHE A 40 13.05 7.95 -9.87
N ILE A 41 12.02 7.95 -9.04
CA ILE A 41 10.93 8.94 -9.06
C ILE A 41 11.27 10.05 -8.07
N ILE A 42 11.37 11.30 -8.56
CA ILE A 42 11.83 12.44 -7.76
C ILE A 42 10.78 13.56 -7.76
N GLY A 43 10.20 13.81 -6.59
CA GLY A 43 9.37 14.97 -6.30
C GLY A 43 8.03 15.01 -7.03
N GLY A 44 7.44 16.20 -7.02
CA GLY A 44 6.22 16.54 -7.74
C GLY A 44 4.96 15.85 -7.22
N ALA A 45 3.88 16.00 -8.00
CA ALA A 45 2.58 15.47 -7.66
C ALA A 45 1.90 14.74 -8.83
N LEU A 46 1.15 13.69 -8.49
CA LEU A 46 0.22 12.99 -9.37
C LEU A 46 -1.19 13.21 -8.84
N ASP A 47 -2.06 13.90 -9.58
CA ASP A 47 -3.47 14.07 -9.24
C ASP A 47 -4.34 13.30 -10.24
N ALA A 48 -4.81 12.13 -9.81
CA ALA A 48 -5.58 11.22 -10.65
C ALA A 48 -7.08 11.54 -10.72
N LYS A 49 -7.52 12.67 -10.13
CA LYS A 49 -8.89 13.19 -10.21
C LYS A 49 -9.98 12.15 -9.88
N GLY A 50 -9.77 11.31 -8.87
CA GLY A 50 -10.67 10.22 -8.51
C GLY A 50 -12.04 10.61 -7.93
N THR A 51 -12.22 11.85 -7.47
CA THR A 51 -13.45 12.28 -6.76
C THR A 51 -14.76 11.99 -7.50
N PRO A 52 -14.90 12.28 -8.81
CA PRO A 52 -16.11 11.96 -9.54
C PRO A 52 -16.40 10.46 -9.62
N LEU A 53 -15.37 9.62 -9.78
CA LEU A 53 -15.53 8.16 -9.79
C LEU A 53 -16.04 7.67 -8.43
N TRP A 54 -15.45 8.16 -7.34
CA TRP A 54 -15.86 7.78 -5.99
C TRP A 54 -17.30 8.17 -5.72
N ALA A 55 -17.73 9.37 -6.15
CA ALA A 55 -19.11 9.82 -6.00
C ALA A 55 -20.09 8.89 -6.74
N CYS A 56 -19.73 8.46 -7.95
CA CYS A 56 -20.53 7.53 -8.74
C CYS A 56 -20.65 6.14 -8.06
N LYS A 57 -19.53 5.60 -7.55
CA LYS A 57 -19.51 4.33 -6.80
C LYS A 57 -20.32 4.39 -5.52
N LEU A 58 -20.20 5.48 -4.76
CA LEU A 58 -20.95 5.69 -3.51
C LEU A 58 -22.45 5.86 -3.73
N ALA A 59 -22.86 6.35 -4.91
CA ALA A 59 -24.27 6.42 -5.31
C ALA A 59 -24.87 5.05 -5.69
N GLY A 60 -24.05 3.99 -5.77
CA GLY A 60 -24.49 2.66 -6.18
C GLY A 60 -24.88 2.59 -7.67
N SER A 61 -24.36 3.52 -8.50
CA SER A 61 -24.60 3.50 -9.94
C SER A 61 -23.90 2.31 -10.59
N THR A 62 -24.53 1.71 -11.59
CA THR A 62 -23.91 0.68 -12.45
C THR A 62 -23.14 1.26 -13.63
N ASP A 63 -23.22 2.58 -13.84
CA ASP A 63 -22.65 3.26 -15.01
C ASP A 63 -21.22 3.79 -14.73
N CYS A 64 -20.70 3.61 -13.52
CA CYS A 64 -19.28 3.79 -13.25
C CYS A 64 -18.46 2.57 -13.69
N PRO A 65 -17.20 2.77 -14.08
CA PRO A 65 -16.25 1.68 -14.21
C PRO A 65 -16.21 0.82 -12.94
N ASN A 66 -16.22 -0.51 -13.12
CA ASN A 66 -16.12 -1.48 -12.03
C ASN A 66 -14.81 -1.32 -11.23
N GLY A 67 -13.75 -0.89 -11.90
CA GLY A 67 -12.42 -0.66 -11.34
C GLY A 67 -12.08 0.82 -11.17
N GLY A 68 -10.81 1.13 -11.32
CA GLY A 68 -10.25 2.47 -11.28
C GLY A 68 -8.74 2.34 -11.43
N ALA A 69 -8.09 3.33 -12.06
CA ALA A 69 -6.65 3.22 -12.24
C ALA A 69 -5.88 3.40 -10.93
N THR A 70 -4.88 2.55 -10.74
CA THR A 70 -3.80 2.79 -9.78
C THR A 70 -2.93 3.95 -10.27
N SER A 71 -2.59 4.92 -9.41
CA SER A 71 -1.84 6.11 -9.86
C SER A 71 -0.41 5.78 -10.30
N LEU A 72 0.30 4.92 -9.57
CA LEU A 72 1.65 4.49 -9.88
C LEU A 72 1.84 3.01 -9.56
N SER A 73 2.35 2.24 -10.52
CA SER A 73 2.57 0.80 -10.36
C SER A 73 3.95 0.37 -10.82
N PHE A 74 4.60 -0.48 -10.02
CA PHE A 74 5.81 -1.19 -10.38
C PHE A 74 5.52 -2.69 -10.39
N THR A 75 5.85 -3.35 -11.50
CA THR A 75 5.69 -4.80 -11.64
C THR A 75 6.99 -5.46 -12.07
N ASN A 76 7.38 -6.56 -11.44
CA ASN A 76 8.54 -7.39 -11.82
C ASN A 76 9.84 -6.58 -11.98
N SER A 77 10.05 -5.59 -11.12
CA SER A 77 11.08 -4.56 -11.27
C SER A 77 12.06 -4.56 -10.09
N LYS A 78 13.26 -4.00 -10.29
CA LYS A 78 14.33 -4.00 -9.29
C LYS A 78 14.94 -2.62 -9.07
N ASN A 79 15.49 -2.37 -7.88
CA ASN A 79 16.20 -1.13 -7.55
C ASN A 79 15.33 0.11 -7.85
N ILE A 80 14.27 0.26 -7.08
CA ILE A 80 13.29 1.34 -7.22
C ILE A 80 13.46 2.34 -6.08
N ASN A 81 13.52 3.62 -6.40
CA ASN A 81 13.58 4.71 -5.44
C ASN A 81 12.48 5.74 -5.72
N ILE A 82 11.56 5.94 -4.78
CA ILE A 82 10.51 6.96 -4.85
C ILE A 82 10.76 7.95 -3.73
N ASN A 83 11.12 9.19 -4.08
CA ASN A 83 11.50 10.21 -3.12
C ASN A 83 10.65 11.48 -3.28
N GLY A 84 9.94 11.86 -2.21
CA GLY A 84 9.23 13.13 -2.12
C GLY A 84 7.98 13.27 -2.99
N LEU A 85 7.49 12.17 -3.56
CA LEU A 85 6.29 12.16 -4.40
C LEU A 85 5.02 12.47 -3.59
N MET A 86 4.15 13.30 -4.16
CA MET A 86 2.78 13.49 -3.67
C MET A 86 1.78 12.76 -4.57
N SER A 87 1.05 11.78 -4.04
CA SER A 87 -0.02 11.08 -4.77
C SER A 87 -1.39 11.54 -4.26
N LEU A 88 -2.19 12.12 -5.15
CA LEU A 88 -3.47 12.76 -4.88
C LEU A 88 -4.60 12.05 -5.62
N ASN A 89 -5.69 11.80 -4.90
CA ASN A 89 -6.97 11.38 -5.44
C ASN A 89 -6.92 10.21 -6.43
N SER A 90 -6.23 9.13 -6.07
CA SER A 90 -6.19 7.93 -6.91
C SER A 90 -7.58 7.33 -7.12
N GLN A 91 -7.87 6.83 -8.32
CA GLN A 91 -9.14 6.19 -8.62
C GLN A 91 -9.30 4.83 -7.92
N MET A 92 -8.18 4.15 -7.69
CA MET A 92 -8.04 2.96 -6.85
C MET A 92 -6.79 3.12 -5.98
N PHE A 93 -5.83 2.18 -6.00
CA PHE A 93 -4.62 2.26 -5.18
C PHE A 93 -3.72 3.43 -5.59
N HIS A 94 -3.01 4.04 -4.65
CA HIS A 94 -2.10 5.13 -4.96
C HIS A 94 -0.75 4.62 -5.51
N ILE A 95 -0.12 3.68 -4.82
CA ILE A 95 1.16 3.09 -5.23
C ILE A 95 1.08 1.57 -5.08
N VAL A 96 1.42 0.84 -6.14
CA VAL A 96 1.50 -0.63 -6.15
C VAL A 96 2.94 -1.07 -6.42
N ILE A 97 3.45 -1.95 -5.57
CA ILE A 97 4.75 -2.62 -5.69
C ILE A 97 4.47 -4.13 -5.77
N ASN A 98 4.58 -4.71 -6.95
CA ASN A 98 4.22 -6.10 -7.21
C ASN A 98 5.38 -6.87 -7.86
N GLY A 99 5.81 -8.00 -7.29
CA GLY A 99 6.92 -8.77 -7.88
C GLY A 99 8.27 -8.03 -7.87
N CYS A 100 8.46 -7.06 -6.97
CA CYS A 100 9.61 -6.16 -7.02
C CYS A 100 10.68 -6.51 -5.98
N GLN A 101 11.92 -6.09 -6.24
CA GLN A 101 13.06 -6.29 -5.34
C GLN A 101 13.79 -4.97 -5.11
N ASP A 102 14.24 -4.72 -3.87
CA ASP A 102 15.03 -3.55 -3.48
C ASP A 102 14.28 -2.24 -3.79
N VAL A 103 13.25 -1.98 -2.99
CA VAL A 103 12.37 -0.82 -3.16
C VAL A 103 12.50 0.11 -1.98
N ARG A 104 12.79 1.39 -2.25
CA ARG A 104 12.83 2.45 -1.24
C ARG A 104 11.80 3.53 -1.54
N ILE A 105 10.88 3.75 -0.61
CA ILE A 105 9.87 4.81 -0.66
C ILE A 105 10.15 5.76 0.50
N GLN A 106 10.43 7.03 0.21
CA GLN A 106 10.82 7.99 1.24
C GLN A 106 10.18 9.36 1.03
N GLY A 107 9.69 9.97 2.12
CA GLY A 107 9.14 11.33 2.06
C GLY A 107 7.83 11.44 1.28
N VAL A 108 7.19 10.31 0.95
CA VAL A 108 5.98 10.26 0.13
C VAL A 108 4.77 10.74 0.93
N LYS A 109 3.88 11.47 0.24
CA LYS A 109 2.60 11.90 0.79
C LYS A 109 1.46 11.37 -0.07
N VAL A 110 0.54 10.65 0.56
CA VAL A 110 -0.66 10.13 -0.10
C VAL A 110 -1.89 10.81 0.50
N ASN A 111 -2.76 11.35 -0.35
CA ASN A 111 -3.97 12.04 0.08
C ASN A 111 -5.17 11.76 -0.84
N ALA A 112 -6.24 11.24 -0.24
CA ALA A 112 -7.57 11.07 -0.78
C ALA A 112 -8.60 11.26 0.33
N ALA A 113 -9.86 11.43 -0.04
CA ALA A 113 -10.96 11.62 0.91
C ALA A 113 -11.11 10.38 1.83
N GLY A 114 -11.49 10.58 3.09
CA GLY A 114 -11.62 9.46 4.05
C GLY A 114 -12.73 8.45 3.71
N ASN A 115 -13.60 8.76 2.76
CA ASN A 115 -14.66 7.89 2.23
C ASN A 115 -14.37 7.42 0.80
N SER A 116 -13.15 7.61 0.26
CA SER A 116 -12.80 7.13 -1.08
C SER A 116 -12.70 5.60 -1.09
N PRO A 117 -13.48 4.90 -1.93
CA PRO A 117 -13.54 3.44 -1.92
C PRO A 117 -12.27 2.82 -2.52
N ASN A 118 -11.67 1.85 -1.83
CA ASN A 118 -10.56 1.03 -2.29
C ASN A 118 -9.31 1.82 -2.71
N THR A 119 -9.03 2.93 -2.02
CA THR A 119 -7.86 3.76 -2.30
C THR A 119 -6.68 3.44 -1.38
N ASP A 120 -6.19 2.20 -1.39
CA ASP A 120 -5.02 1.84 -0.59
C ASP A 120 -3.85 2.78 -0.89
N GLY A 121 -3.08 3.15 0.15
CA GLY A 121 -1.96 4.07 -0.01
C GLY A 121 -0.79 3.42 -0.73
N ILE A 122 -0.13 2.48 -0.08
CA ILE A 122 0.95 1.69 -0.66
C ILE A 122 0.59 0.22 -0.54
N HIS A 123 0.40 -0.44 -1.65
CA HIS A 123 0.17 -1.88 -1.72
C HIS A 123 1.46 -2.59 -2.12
N VAL A 124 1.86 -3.60 -1.35
CA VAL A 124 3.06 -4.39 -1.58
C VAL A 124 2.68 -5.87 -1.66
N GLN A 125 3.03 -6.55 -2.74
CA GLN A 125 2.76 -7.98 -2.92
C GLN A 125 3.91 -8.65 -3.69
N LEU A 126 4.17 -9.94 -3.46
CA LEU A 126 5.21 -10.73 -4.16
C LEU A 126 6.59 -10.04 -4.19
N SER A 127 6.90 -9.20 -3.19
CA SER A 127 8.06 -8.30 -3.24
C SER A 127 9.02 -8.56 -2.08
N THR A 128 10.31 -8.30 -2.30
CA THR A 128 11.35 -8.53 -1.28
C THR A 128 12.18 -7.28 -1.06
N ASN A 129 12.54 -6.99 0.19
CA ASN A 129 13.36 -5.85 0.60
C ASN A 129 12.69 -4.52 0.22
N VAL A 130 11.57 -4.23 0.88
CA VAL A 130 10.76 -3.02 0.67
C VAL A 130 10.84 -2.14 1.90
N ALA A 131 11.34 -0.92 1.73
CA ALA A 131 11.54 0.01 2.83
C ALA A 131 10.75 1.31 2.61
N ILE A 132 9.89 1.66 3.56
CA ILE A 132 8.99 2.82 3.53
C ILE A 132 9.32 3.74 4.70
N PHE A 133 9.80 4.95 4.40
CA PHE A 133 10.28 5.91 5.40
C PHE A 133 9.59 7.26 5.31
N ASN A 134 9.41 7.92 6.45
CA ASN A 134 9.03 9.35 6.50
C ASN A 134 7.79 9.67 5.66
N THR A 135 6.76 8.82 5.74
CA THR A 135 5.62 8.83 4.82
C THR A 135 4.35 9.22 5.56
N SER A 136 3.44 9.95 4.90
CA SER A 136 2.14 10.33 5.46
C SER A 136 1.02 9.92 4.53
N ILE A 137 0.03 9.18 5.03
CA ILE A 137 -1.03 8.58 4.20
C ILE A 137 -2.42 8.90 4.76
N LYS A 138 -3.29 9.43 3.91
CA LYS A 138 -4.71 9.76 4.15
C LYS A 138 -5.56 9.25 2.97
N THR A 139 -6.46 8.31 3.21
CA THR A 139 -7.17 7.51 2.19
C THR A 139 -8.39 6.85 2.82
N GLY A 140 -9.38 6.43 2.05
CA GLY A 140 -10.53 5.70 2.57
C GLY A 140 -10.29 4.23 2.93
N ASP A 141 -9.11 3.66 2.61
CA ASP A 141 -8.80 2.24 2.83
C ASP A 141 -7.45 2.04 3.58
N ASP A 142 -6.77 0.91 3.36
CA ASP A 142 -5.50 0.56 3.98
C ASP A 142 -4.39 1.58 3.63
N ARG A 143 -3.50 1.83 4.57
CA ARG A 143 -2.43 2.83 4.43
C ARG A 143 -1.25 2.18 3.76
N VAL A 144 -0.86 1.06 4.34
CA VAL A 144 0.02 0.09 3.72
C VAL A 144 -0.69 -1.26 3.80
N SER A 145 -0.84 -1.93 2.67
CA SER A 145 -1.35 -3.30 2.59
C SER A 145 -0.25 -4.21 2.08
N ILE A 146 0.02 -5.30 2.82
CA ILE A 146 1.11 -6.24 2.56
C ILE A 146 0.48 -7.59 2.22
N GLY A 147 0.51 -7.97 0.95
CA GLY A 147 -0.07 -9.20 0.44
C GLY A 147 0.90 -10.39 0.40
N PRO A 148 0.40 -11.58 0.01
CA PRO A 148 1.15 -12.82 -0.14
C PRO A 148 2.48 -12.69 -0.90
N GLY A 149 3.45 -13.53 -0.51
CA GLY A 149 4.79 -13.60 -1.11
C GLY A 149 5.68 -12.39 -0.84
N THR A 150 5.33 -11.57 0.15
CA THR A 150 6.12 -10.39 0.53
C THR A 150 7.07 -10.71 1.68
N LYS A 151 8.34 -10.33 1.53
CA LYS A 151 9.41 -10.61 2.50
C LYS A 151 10.25 -9.36 2.78
N GLU A 152 10.81 -9.25 3.98
CA GLU A 152 11.74 -8.17 4.36
C GLU A 152 11.14 -6.77 4.13
N VAL A 153 10.10 -6.45 4.91
CA VAL A 153 9.43 -5.14 4.84
C VAL A 153 9.80 -4.30 6.05
N TRP A 154 10.32 -3.10 5.82
CA TRP A 154 10.64 -2.13 6.87
C TRP A 154 9.83 -0.85 6.69
N ILE A 155 8.96 -0.55 7.64
CA ILE A 155 8.14 0.66 7.64
C ILE A 155 8.53 1.48 8.86
N GLU A 156 9.02 2.70 8.66
CA GLU A 156 9.46 3.54 9.77
C GLU A 156 9.09 5.01 9.58
N GLN A 157 8.76 5.69 10.70
CA GLN A 157 8.38 7.11 10.69
C GLN A 157 7.17 7.37 9.77
N ILE A 158 6.10 6.60 9.96
CA ILE A 158 4.87 6.70 9.16
C ILE A 158 3.74 7.34 9.95
N THR A 159 3.00 8.27 9.32
CA THR A 159 1.78 8.86 9.89
C THR A 159 0.54 8.46 9.07
N CYS A 160 -0.46 7.92 9.75
CA CYS A 160 -1.70 7.38 9.19
C CYS A 160 -2.92 8.11 9.77
N GLY A 161 -3.86 8.59 8.95
CA GLY A 161 -5.19 9.03 9.45
C GLY A 161 -6.02 9.94 8.53
N PRO A 162 -7.34 9.73 8.28
CA PRO A 162 -8.26 8.61 8.65
C PRO A 162 -8.32 7.50 7.57
N GLY A 163 -8.65 6.24 7.92
CA GLY A 163 -8.67 5.05 7.01
C GLY A 163 -8.52 3.71 7.75
N HIS A 164 -8.07 2.62 7.10
CA HIS A 164 -8.09 1.26 7.68
C HIS A 164 -6.83 0.79 8.44
N GLY A 165 -5.76 1.58 8.48
CA GLY A 165 -4.52 1.24 9.20
C GLY A 165 -3.46 0.59 8.33
N ILE A 166 -2.47 -0.07 8.94
CA ILE A 166 -1.49 -0.91 8.23
C ILE A 166 -1.95 -2.36 8.35
N SER A 167 -2.08 -3.04 7.21
CA SER A 167 -2.66 -4.38 7.13
C SER A 167 -1.71 -5.37 6.48
N ILE A 168 -1.50 -6.52 7.13
CA ILE A 168 -0.98 -7.74 6.49
C ILE A 168 -2.18 -8.56 6.03
N GLY A 169 -2.15 -8.97 4.76
CA GLY A 169 -3.19 -9.72 4.09
C GLY A 169 -4.20 -8.85 3.31
N SER A 170 -5.32 -9.40 2.87
CA SER A 170 -5.82 -10.72 3.30
C SER A 170 -4.97 -11.89 2.81
N LEU A 171 -4.65 -12.80 3.74
CA LEU A 171 -3.99 -14.09 3.48
C LEU A 171 -5.01 -15.23 3.43
N ALA A 172 -4.57 -16.42 3.03
CA ALA A 172 -5.38 -17.61 2.83
C ALA A 172 -6.48 -17.43 1.77
N LYS A 173 -6.24 -16.57 0.76
CA LYS A 173 -7.14 -16.42 -0.38
C LYS A 173 -7.01 -17.59 -1.36
N ASP A 174 -5.91 -18.34 -1.32
CA ASP A 174 -5.72 -19.58 -2.09
C ASP A 174 -5.31 -20.74 -1.15
N LEU A 175 -5.54 -22.00 -1.57
CA LEU A 175 -5.10 -23.17 -0.80
C LEU A 175 -3.56 -23.21 -0.71
N GLU A 176 -2.91 -22.95 -1.84
CA GLU A 176 -1.47 -22.80 -1.98
C GLU A 176 -1.17 -21.32 -2.21
N GLU A 177 -0.63 -20.64 -1.21
CA GLU A 177 -0.37 -19.20 -1.18
C GLU A 177 0.94 -18.94 -0.43
N GLU A 178 1.81 -18.10 -1.00
CA GLU A 178 3.02 -17.70 -0.29
C GLU A 178 2.70 -16.85 0.94
N GLY A 179 3.41 -17.08 2.05
CA GLY A 179 3.26 -16.26 3.25
C GLY A 179 3.87 -14.86 3.15
N VAL A 180 3.68 -14.10 4.23
CA VAL A 180 4.34 -12.83 4.49
C VAL A 180 5.36 -13.03 5.60
N GLN A 181 6.58 -12.56 5.40
CA GLN A 181 7.70 -12.81 6.32
C GLN A 181 8.49 -11.55 6.63
N ASN A 182 8.93 -11.39 7.88
CA ASN A 182 9.85 -10.35 8.32
C ASN A 182 9.32 -8.93 8.01
N VAL A 183 8.26 -8.54 8.71
CA VAL A 183 7.65 -7.21 8.60
C VAL A 183 7.92 -6.44 9.89
N THR A 184 8.61 -5.31 9.79
CA THR A 184 8.81 -4.39 10.91
C THR A 184 8.08 -3.08 10.64
N VAL A 185 7.22 -2.67 11.56
CA VAL A 185 6.67 -1.31 11.62
C VAL A 185 7.23 -0.64 12.86
N LYS A 186 7.92 0.48 12.69
CA LYS A 186 8.56 1.23 13.76
C LYS A 186 8.18 2.71 13.73
N ASN A 187 8.08 3.37 14.89
CA ASN A 187 7.85 4.81 14.97
C ASN A 187 6.61 5.25 14.17
N ALA A 188 5.48 4.56 14.36
CA ALA A 188 4.26 4.80 13.60
C ALA A 188 3.23 5.60 14.41
N ILE A 189 2.53 6.52 13.75
CA ILE A 189 1.49 7.34 14.36
C ILE A 189 0.17 7.12 13.63
N PHE A 190 -0.86 6.68 14.34
CA PHE A 190 -2.22 6.52 13.82
C PHE A 190 -3.15 7.56 14.45
N LYS A 191 -3.95 8.26 13.64
CA LYS A 191 -4.90 9.29 14.07
C LYS A 191 -6.27 9.06 13.42
N GLY A 192 -7.31 8.80 14.21
CA GLY A 192 -8.68 8.68 13.71
C GLY A 192 -8.88 7.56 12.68
N THR A 193 -8.12 6.47 12.76
CA THR A 193 -8.26 5.32 11.87
C THR A 193 -9.24 4.29 12.44
N GLN A 194 -9.84 3.49 11.55
CA GLN A 194 -10.66 2.35 11.95
C GLN A 194 -9.82 1.26 12.61
N ASN A 195 -8.64 0.96 12.07
CA ASN A 195 -7.68 0.05 12.69
C ASN A 195 -6.29 0.70 12.76
N GLY A 196 -5.47 0.31 13.72
CA GLY A 196 -4.06 0.65 13.77
C GLY A 196 -3.27 -0.37 12.96
N LEU A 197 -2.99 -1.50 13.59
CA LEU A 197 -2.25 -2.62 13.02
C LEU A 197 -3.18 -3.82 12.84
N ARG A 198 -3.18 -4.40 11.65
CA ARG A 198 -4.16 -5.42 11.29
C ARG A 198 -3.51 -6.61 10.57
N ILE A 199 -3.91 -7.83 10.93
CA ILE A 199 -3.61 -9.04 10.15
C ILE A 199 -4.94 -9.69 9.78
N LYS A 200 -5.16 -9.92 8.49
CA LYS A 200 -6.38 -10.48 7.94
C LYS A 200 -6.07 -11.80 7.25
N SER A 201 -6.80 -12.85 7.58
CA SER A 201 -6.87 -14.07 6.78
C SER A 201 -8.30 -14.51 6.54
N TRP A 202 -8.53 -15.25 5.46
CA TRP A 202 -9.77 -15.98 5.24
C TRP A 202 -9.84 -17.21 6.16
N ALA A 203 -11.01 -17.49 6.75
CA ALA A 203 -11.21 -18.66 7.62
C ALA A 203 -11.40 -19.95 6.80
N ARG A 204 -10.32 -20.44 6.20
CA ARG A 204 -10.31 -21.61 5.34
C ARG A 204 -8.91 -22.25 5.30
N PRO A 205 -8.79 -23.52 4.88
CA PRO A 205 -7.49 -24.15 4.70
C PRO A 205 -6.60 -23.36 3.73
N SER A 206 -5.34 -23.17 4.10
CA SER A 206 -4.28 -22.60 3.26
C SER A 206 -2.93 -22.92 3.89
N ASN A 207 -1.86 -23.00 3.09
CA ASN A 207 -0.48 -23.02 3.57
C ASN A 207 0.11 -21.61 3.80
N GLY A 208 -0.64 -20.54 3.49
CA GLY A 208 -0.23 -19.16 3.70
C GLY A 208 -0.01 -18.84 5.19
N PHE A 209 0.97 -17.98 5.48
CA PHE A 209 1.38 -17.63 6.84
C PHE A 209 1.76 -16.16 6.98
N ALA A 210 1.81 -15.67 8.23
CA ALA A 210 2.45 -14.41 8.59
C ALA A 210 3.46 -14.68 9.71
N GLU A 211 4.75 -14.46 9.46
CA GLU A 211 5.84 -14.76 10.40
C GLU A 211 6.81 -13.58 10.52
N GLY A 212 7.44 -13.41 11.70
CA GLY A 212 8.48 -12.41 11.90
C GLY A 212 7.94 -10.98 11.88
N VAL A 213 6.72 -10.78 12.38
CA VAL A 213 6.07 -9.47 12.41
C VAL A 213 6.40 -8.74 13.72
N GLN A 214 6.94 -7.53 13.61
CA GLN A 214 7.29 -6.66 14.73
C GLN A 214 6.63 -5.29 14.60
N PHE A 215 6.04 -4.83 15.69
CA PHE A 215 5.46 -3.49 15.79
C PHE A 215 6.10 -2.78 16.98
N LEU A 216 6.83 -1.70 16.71
CA LEU A 216 7.70 -1.02 17.66
C LEU A 216 7.35 0.48 17.70
N ASP A 217 7.29 1.08 18.88
CA ASP A 217 7.09 2.52 19.05
C ASP A 217 5.86 3.07 18.27
N VAL A 218 4.68 2.52 18.56
CA VAL A 218 3.44 2.86 17.84
C VAL A 218 2.49 3.69 18.70
N LEU A 219 2.22 4.92 18.27
CA LEU A 219 1.28 5.83 18.92
C LEU A 219 -0.07 5.82 18.20
N MET A 220 -1.15 5.68 18.95
CA MET A 220 -2.51 5.61 18.41
C MET A 220 -3.44 6.61 19.11
N PHE A 221 -4.02 7.53 18.34
CA PHE A 221 -4.93 8.56 18.82
C PHE A 221 -6.30 8.36 18.16
N ASN A 222 -7.35 8.16 18.97
CA ASN A 222 -8.73 7.96 18.49
C ASN A 222 -8.84 6.84 17.43
N VAL A 223 -8.11 5.74 17.61
CA VAL A 223 -8.16 4.56 16.73
C VAL A 223 -9.22 3.59 17.25
N GLN A 224 -10.15 3.16 16.40
CA GLN A 224 -11.26 2.31 16.85
C GLN A 224 -10.79 0.91 17.26
N ASN A 225 -9.92 0.29 16.46
CA ASN A 225 -9.34 -1.03 16.73
C ASN A 225 -7.80 -0.93 16.69
N PRO A 226 -7.12 -0.66 17.82
CA PRO A 226 -5.67 -0.47 17.85
C PRO A 226 -4.90 -1.62 17.19
N ILE A 227 -5.20 -2.86 17.58
CA ILE A 227 -4.67 -4.08 16.97
C ILE A 227 -5.85 -4.98 16.64
N LYS A 228 -5.91 -5.51 15.41
CA LYS A 228 -6.99 -6.39 14.96
C LYS A 228 -6.47 -7.60 14.19
N LEU A 229 -6.77 -8.80 14.68
CA LEU A 229 -6.43 -10.07 14.03
C LEU A 229 -7.73 -10.77 13.62
N LEU A 230 -7.89 -11.10 12.34
CA LEU A 230 -9.10 -11.70 11.75
C LEU A 230 -8.77 -13.01 11.02
N PRO A 231 -9.71 -13.97 10.95
CA PRO A 231 -9.57 -15.26 11.63
C PRO A 231 -8.55 -16.24 11.05
N THR A 232 -7.85 -16.86 12.00
CA THR A 232 -6.95 -18.00 11.96
C THR A 232 -7.72 -19.31 12.22
N GLN A 233 -7.78 -20.24 11.26
CA GLN A 233 -8.07 -21.66 11.55
C GLN A 233 -6.78 -22.48 11.38
N HIS A 234 -6.26 -22.94 12.53
CA HIS A 234 -5.13 -23.86 12.73
C HIS A 234 -3.68 -23.37 12.50
N GLN A 235 -2.97 -23.29 13.64
CA GLN A 235 -1.53 -23.23 13.86
C GLN A 235 -0.77 -22.00 13.34
N LEU A 236 -0.83 -20.91 14.11
CA LEU A 236 0.38 -20.11 14.31
C LEU A 236 1.42 -21.03 14.98
N SER A 237 2.34 -21.59 14.18
CA SER A 237 3.55 -22.21 14.71
C SER A 237 4.34 -21.14 15.48
N ARG A 238 5.06 -21.60 16.50
CA ARG A 238 5.64 -20.78 17.57
C ARG A 238 6.67 -19.75 17.06
N SER A 239 6.27 -18.54 16.74
CA SER A 239 7.15 -17.35 16.82
C SER A 239 6.31 -16.10 17.11
N GLY A 240 6.61 -15.46 18.25
CA GLY A 240 5.71 -14.54 18.93
C GLY A 240 5.62 -13.15 18.29
N VAL A 241 4.39 -12.64 18.20
CA VAL A 241 4.13 -11.20 18.18
C VAL A 241 4.56 -10.67 19.55
N ARG A 242 5.72 -10.02 19.63
CA ARG A 242 6.14 -9.28 20.82
C ARG A 242 5.64 -7.84 20.71
N CYS A 243 4.64 -7.51 21.51
CA CYS A 243 4.27 -6.12 21.80
C CYS A 243 4.89 -5.77 23.17
N GLU A 244 6.05 -5.12 23.17
CA GLU A 244 6.59 -4.53 24.40
C GLU A 244 6.12 -3.07 24.46
N ASN A 245 5.13 -2.80 25.30
CA ASN A 245 4.73 -1.45 25.66
C ASN A 245 5.50 -1.05 26.93
N GLN A 246 6.28 0.04 26.87
CA GLN A 246 6.62 0.85 28.05
C GLN A 246 5.74 2.09 28.07
#